data_AF-A0A7V2UIB2-F1
#
_entry.id   AF-A0A7V2UIB2-F1
#
_cell.length_a   1.000
_cell.length_b   1.000
_cell.length_c   1.000
_cell.angle_alpha   90.00
_cell.angle_beta   90.00
_cell.angle_gamma   90.00
#
_symmetry.space_group_name_H-M   'P 1'
#
loop_
_entity.id
_entity.type
_entity.pdbx_description
1 polymer ?
#
loop_
_entity_poly.entity_id
_entity_poly.type
_entity_poly.pdbx_seq_one_letter_code
_entity_poly.pdbx_strand_id
1 'polypeptide(L)'
;MTSGTSPLPVLARMRALPHYVWVGLVLAVLLTGLYWVSRPAPVKGAHQVRVATASVPSLPGLGEVTVTLPHILDDEPSEWQSVVDYRVPWPAELHYQNAADTRLAILLPRVGTRFRVLLNGQELHDVGWRAPDEHTVNAAWFPYVVSLPSTLLTQHPADNRLEIQVRGELLERSGLWPLHIGDKDVLTARYRTLYGWQVTGTWMMVMMALLMAFMAAFLWGIMRERLFGLMALASLAHGVRLVLSVVAEPPLSYDTYFLLHRVAFTLYCGFLYLFIEDLFGLRLRLARSLAIALLAVGPFWMVVTLLTRDYDLYRIWAGVLAVVAFVILSQVTVLTGWGRRMTRDQILVMVVAGFTFVTGLRDFLVVQLNFPGDADMRWMSIGSLALMLTLGWVLLQRSTESIREVRRLNETLAEKVAEREADLRAAFEQLRASEQQRAIENERRRLMRDMHDGLGSQLVQTLNMVRSQREGLDRNSIASMIHHALEELRMTLDSLEPMEGDLPTILGTLRQRIAPALDAAGIELDWQVEEVPAVPGLDSRGVMHLFRCVQEAFANVVRHANAT
;
A
#
# COMPACT_ATOMS: atom_id res chain seq x y z
N MET A 1 47.90 -19.00 -23.28
CA MET A 1 46.92 -18.39 -24.22
C MET A 1 45.56 -18.41 -23.56
N THR A 2 45.22 -17.36 -22.82
CA THR A 2 43.89 -17.16 -22.22
C THR A 2 43.53 -15.70 -22.44
N SER A 3 43.01 -15.41 -23.63
CA SER A 3 42.52 -14.08 -23.99
C SER A 3 41.18 -13.82 -23.31
N GLY A 4 41.25 -13.17 -22.15
CA GLY A 4 40.08 -12.57 -21.51
C GLY A 4 39.55 -11.42 -22.36
N THR A 5 38.46 -11.66 -23.07
CA THR A 5 37.65 -10.60 -23.68
C THR A 5 36.93 -9.86 -22.57
N SER A 6 37.47 -8.71 -22.19
CA SER A 6 36.78 -7.70 -21.39
C SER A 6 35.48 -7.29 -22.12
N PRO A 7 34.32 -7.23 -21.43
CA PRO A 7 33.08 -6.81 -22.06
C PRO A 7 33.22 -5.36 -22.54
N LEU A 8 32.84 -5.12 -23.81
CA LEU A 8 32.94 -3.84 -24.50
C LEU A 8 32.48 -2.67 -23.61
N PRO A 9 33.25 -1.57 -23.50
CA PRO A 9 33.01 -0.46 -22.57
C PRO A 9 31.66 0.26 -22.78
N VAL A 10 31.02 0.07 -23.93
CA VAL A 10 29.69 0.59 -24.26
C VAL A 10 28.59 -0.11 -23.46
N LEU A 11 28.66 -1.44 -23.28
CA LEU A 11 27.66 -2.21 -22.53
C LEU A 11 27.74 -1.93 -21.02
N ALA A 12 28.95 -1.65 -20.51
CA ALA A 12 29.16 -1.24 -19.12
C ALA A 12 28.60 0.17 -18.83
N ARG A 13 28.79 1.13 -19.74
CA ARG A 13 28.19 2.48 -19.64
C ARG A 13 26.67 2.46 -19.75
N MET A 14 26.11 1.57 -20.57
CA MET A 14 24.66 1.39 -20.72
C MET A 14 23.99 0.85 -19.44
N ARG A 15 24.65 -0.01 -18.66
CA ARG A 15 24.16 -0.48 -17.35
C ARG A 15 24.23 0.56 -16.24
N ALA A 16 25.03 1.62 -16.39
CA ALA A 16 25.15 2.70 -15.41
C ALA A 16 24.07 3.79 -15.57
N LEU A 17 23.27 3.75 -16.64
CA LEU A 17 22.21 4.73 -16.88
C LEU A 17 21.02 4.50 -15.93
N PRO A 18 20.44 5.57 -15.37
CA PRO A 18 19.23 5.47 -14.56
C PRO A 18 18.07 4.82 -15.32
N HIS A 19 17.25 4.03 -14.63
CA HIS A 19 16.13 3.28 -15.24
C HIS A 19 15.15 4.18 -16.03
N TYR A 20 14.93 5.43 -15.60
CA TYR A 20 14.06 6.37 -16.31
C TYR A 20 14.56 6.74 -17.71
N VAL A 21 15.87 6.64 -17.99
CA VAL A 21 16.43 6.89 -19.34
C VAL A 21 16.05 5.75 -20.29
N TRP A 22 16.17 4.51 -19.81
CA TRP A 22 15.75 3.32 -20.57
C TRP A 22 14.25 3.33 -20.83
N VAL A 23 13.45 3.67 -19.81
CA VAL A 23 12.00 3.82 -19.98
C VAL A 23 11.68 4.93 -20.98
N GLY A 24 12.36 6.08 -20.91
CA GLY A 24 12.19 7.16 -21.88
C GLY A 24 12.48 6.72 -23.32
N LEU A 25 13.54 5.93 -23.55
CA LEU A 25 13.85 5.37 -24.87
C LEU A 25 12.77 4.39 -25.34
N VAL A 26 12.29 3.50 -24.46
CA VAL A 26 11.20 2.56 -24.78
C VAL A 26 9.93 3.32 -25.14
N LEU A 27 9.58 4.37 -24.38
CA LEU A 27 8.42 5.21 -24.67
C LEU A 27 8.55 5.97 -26.00
N ALA A 28 9.76 6.44 -26.34
CA ALA A 28 10.01 7.06 -27.63
C ALA A 28 9.84 6.05 -28.79
N VAL A 29 10.37 4.83 -28.64
CA VAL A 29 10.15 3.74 -29.60
C VAL A 29 8.67 3.41 -29.72
N LEU A 30 7.95 3.30 -28.61
CA LEU A 30 6.50 3.06 -28.60
C LEU A 30 5.73 4.19 -29.30
N LEU A 31 6.11 5.45 -29.07
CA LEU A 31 5.48 6.60 -29.75
C LEU A 31 5.74 6.59 -31.25
N THR A 32 6.95 6.21 -31.69
CA THR A 32 7.24 6.04 -33.11
C THR A 32 6.48 4.86 -33.71
N GLY A 33 6.39 3.72 -33.00
CA GLY A 33 5.61 2.56 -33.42
C GLY A 33 4.12 2.89 -33.55
N LEU A 34 3.56 3.63 -32.58
CA LEU A 34 2.19 4.13 -32.62
C LEU A 34 1.93 5.00 -33.84
N TYR A 35 2.83 5.95 -34.10
CA TYR A 35 2.76 6.80 -35.27
C TYR A 35 2.78 6.00 -36.58
N TRP A 36 3.62 4.97 -36.68
CA TRP A 36 3.67 4.10 -37.87
C TRP A 36 2.40 3.25 -38.04
N VAL A 37 1.88 2.68 -36.96
CA VAL A 37 0.69 1.81 -37.00
C VAL A 37 -0.59 2.61 -37.25
N SER A 38 -0.67 3.85 -36.77
CA SER A 38 -1.83 4.74 -36.96
C SER A 38 -1.72 5.64 -38.20
N ARG A 39 -0.74 5.42 -39.08
CA ARG A 39 -0.74 6.10 -40.37
C ARG A 39 -1.87 5.51 -41.22
N PRO A 40 -2.70 6.35 -41.87
CA PRO A 40 -3.68 5.87 -42.84
C PRO A 40 -2.92 5.31 -44.05
N ALA A 41 -2.58 4.02 -43.98
CA ALA A 41 -1.92 3.30 -45.06
C ALA A 41 -3.00 2.69 -45.96
N PRO A 42 -2.87 2.82 -47.29
CA PRO A 42 -3.77 2.14 -48.21
C PRO A 42 -3.68 0.63 -47.98
N VAL A 43 -4.84 0.01 -47.73
CA VAL A 43 -4.95 -1.44 -47.58
C VAL A 43 -4.92 -2.04 -48.99
N LYS A 44 -3.84 -2.73 -49.36
CA LYS A 44 -3.73 -3.35 -50.70
C LYS A 44 -4.91 -4.30 -50.93
N GLY A 45 -5.68 -4.08 -52.01
CA GLY A 45 -6.89 -4.86 -52.30
C GLY A 45 -8.18 -4.29 -51.68
N ALA A 46 -8.12 -3.11 -51.07
CA ALA A 46 -9.30 -2.36 -50.64
C ALA A 46 -9.18 -0.87 -50.99
N HIS A 47 -10.32 -0.28 -51.33
CA HIS A 47 -10.46 1.13 -51.64
C HIS A 47 -11.04 1.86 -50.44
N GLN A 48 -10.40 2.96 -50.03
CA GLN A 48 -10.91 3.81 -48.97
C GLN A 48 -11.92 4.80 -49.56
N VAL A 49 -13.15 4.78 -49.05
CA VAL A 49 -14.20 5.73 -49.41
C VAL A 49 -14.15 6.90 -48.44
N ARG A 50 -14.00 8.12 -48.97
CA ARG A 50 -13.92 9.38 -48.20
C ARG A 50 -15.04 10.36 -48.51
N VAL A 51 -15.93 10.00 -49.43
CA VAL A 51 -17.07 10.83 -49.84
C VAL A 51 -18.27 9.92 -49.92
N ALA A 52 -19.41 10.39 -49.44
CA ALA A 52 -20.69 9.70 -49.56
C ALA A 52 -21.77 10.72 -49.93
N THR A 53 -22.88 10.25 -50.46
CA THR A 53 -24.06 11.07 -50.68
C THR A 53 -25.01 10.84 -49.52
N ALA A 54 -25.34 11.88 -48.76
CA ALA A 54 -26.22 11.81 -47.61
C ALA A 54 -27.59 12.40 -47.94
N SER A 55 -28.64 11.78 -47.43
CA SER A 55 -30.01 12.29 -47.47
C SER A 55 -30.66 12.10 -46.11
N VAL A 56 -31.51 13.05 -45.72
CA VAL A 56 -32.24 13.01 -44.45
C VAL A 56 -33.69 12.66 -44.75
N PRO A 57 -34.19 11.46 -44.40
CA PRO A 57 -35.55 11.03 -44.74
C PRO A 57 -36.65 11.94 -44.18
N SER A 58 -36.41 12.60 -43.04
CA SER A 58 -37.35 13.58 -42.47
C SER A 58 -37.42 14.90 -43.25
N LEU A 59 -36.47 15.16 -44.15
CA LEU A 59 -36.37 16.39 -44.94
C LEU A 59 -36.15 16.09 -46.43
N PRO A 60 -37.15 15.52 -47.12
CA PRO A 60 -37.03 15.14 -48.53
C PRO A 60 -36.74 16.34 -49.46
N GLY A 61 -37.06 17.58 -49.04
CA GLY A 61 -36.78 18.80 -49.80
C GLY A 61 -35.30 19.20 -49.85
N LEU A 62 -34.47 18.67 -48.94
CA LEU A 62 -33.02 18.94 -48.91
C LEU A 62 -32.26 18.19 -50.02
N GLY A 63 -32.86 17.13 -50.56
CA GLY A 63 -32.28 16.30 -51.60
C GLY A 63 -31.06 15.50 -51.13
N GLU A 64 -30.37 14.91 -52.10
CA GLU A 64 -29.12 14.18 -51.88
C GLU A 64 -27.94 15.16 -51.88
N VAL A 65 -27.21 15.26 -50.77
CA VAL A 65 -26.06 16.15 -50.60
C VAL A 65 -24.78 15.33 -50.54
N THR A 66 -23.74 15.74 -51.28
CA THR A 66 -22.44 15.08 -51.21
C THR A 66 -21.67 15.57 -49.99
N VAL A 67 -21.26 14.65 -49.11
CA VAL A 67 -20.56 14.93 -47.86
C VAL A 67 -19.18 14.27 -47.83
N THR A 68 -18.20 14.94 -47.23
CA THR A 68 -16.87 14.38 -46.98
C THR A 68 -16.85 13.64 -45.65
N LEU A 69 -16.19 12.48 -45.62
CA LEU A 69 -16.04 11.66 -44.42
C LEU A 69 -14.73 12.02 -43.68
N PRO A 70 -14.75 12.13 -42.34
CA PRO A 70 -15.88 11.86 -41.45
C PRO A 70 -16.96 12.94 -41.49
N HIS A 71 -18.21 12.51 -41.62
CA HIS A 71 -19.39 13.38 -41.51
C HIS A 71 -20.01 13.18 -40.13
N ILE A 72 -20.05 14.24 -39.32
CA ILE A 72 -20.36 14.19 -37.88
C ILE A 72 -21.66 14.97 -37.64
N LEU A 73 -22.69 14.29 -37.17
CA LEU A 73 -24.04 14.86 -37.05
C LEU A 73 -24.16 15.92 -35.95
N ASP A 74 -23.31 15.86 -34.90
CA ASP A 74 -23.27 16.88 -33.85
C ASP A 74 -22.73 18.24 -34.36
N ASP A 75 -22.03 18.26 -35.50
CA ASP A 75 -21.52 19.49 -36.14
C ASP A 75 -22.52 20.10 -37.14
N GLU A 76 -23.59 19.38 -37.44
CA GLU A 76 -24.61 19.77 -38.42
C GLU A 76 -25.86 20.37 -37.73
N PRO A 77 -26.71 21.12 -38.48
CA PRO A 77 -27.98 21.63 -37.97
C PRO A 77 -28.88 20.52 -37.39
N SER A 78 -29.78 20.88 -36.49
CA SER A 78 -30.68 19.95 -35.77
C SER A 78 -31.47 19.00 -36.66
N GLU A 79 -31.72 19.44 -37.88
CA GLU A 79 -32.32 18.70 -38.99
C GLU A 79 -31.61 17.38 -39.33
N TRP A 80 -30.28 17.32 -39.19
CA TRP A 80 -29.44 16.16 -39.51
C TRP A 80 -29.27 15.19 -38.35
N GLN A 81 -29.75 15.54 -37.16
CA GLN A 81 -29.48 14.81 -35.91
C GLN A 81 -30.38 13.58 -35.72
N SER A 82 -31.22 13.26 -36.70
CA SER A 82 -32.15 12.14 -36.67
C SER A 82 -31.60 10.91 -37.41
N VAL A 83 -32.30 10.43 -38.45
CA VAL A 83 -31.84 9.35 -39.33
C VAL A 83 -31.20 9.98 -40.55
N VAL A 84 -30.01 9.51 -40.92
CA VAL A 84 -29.31 9.92 -42.13
C VAL A 84 -28.97 8.69 -42.95
N ASP A 85 -29.39 8.73 -44.21
CA ASP A 85 -29.16 7.69 -45.20
C ASP A 85 -27.95 8.07 -46.04
N TYR A 86 -26.90 7.27 -45.97
CA TYR A 86 -25.68 7.45 -46.74
C TYR A 86 -25.64 6.47 -47.90
N ARG A 87 -25.66 6.98 -49.13
CA ARG A 87 -25.31 6.22 -50.32
C ARG A 87 -23.80 6.29 -50.53
N VAL A 88 -23.16 5.13 -50.48
CA VAL A 88 -21.72 5.00 -50.64
C VAL A 88 -21.41 4.77 -52.12
N PRO A 89 -20.57 5.62 -52.75
CA PRO A 89 -20.23 5.43 -54.16
C PRO A 89 -19.47 4.13 -54.35
N TRP A 90 -19.85 3.35 -55.36
CA TRP A 90 -19.09 2.16 -55.73
C TRP A 90 -17.73 2.58 -56.31
N PRO A 91 -16.59 2.10 -55.77
CA PRO A 91 -15.28 2.52 -56.27
C PRO A 91 -15.10 2.11 -57.73
N ALA A 92 -14.78 3.05 -58.60
CA ALA A 92 -14.60 2.79 -60.03
C ALA A 92 -13.49 1.76 -60.32
N GLU A 93 -12.51 1.62 -59.42
CA GLU A 93 -11.41 0.65 -59.57
C GLU A 93 -11.80 -0.77 -59.11
N LEU A 94 -12.87 -0.91 -58.33
CA LEU A 94 -13.32 -2.19 -57.77
C LEU A 94 -14.18 -2.94 -58.80
N HIS A 95 -13.50 -3.68 -59.67
CA HIS A 95 -14.12 -4.53 -60.69
C HIS A 95 -14.10 -6.00 -60.30
N TYR A 96 -15.16 -6.71 -60.68
CA TYR A 96 -15.20 -8.16 -60.67
C TYR A 96 -15.82 -8.65 -61.97
N GLN A 97 -15.28 -9.75 -62.52
CA GLN A 97 -15.79 -10.36 -63.76
C GLN A 97 -16.96 -11.30 -63.51
N ASN A 98 -16.97 -11.99 -62.36
CA ASN A 98 -18.04 -12.88 -61.96
C ASN A 98 -18.40 -12.60 -60.49
N ALA A 99 -19.63 -12.14 -60.26
CA ALA A 99 -20.15 -11.89 -58.92
C ALA A 99 -20.03 -13.14 -58.03
N ALA A 100 -20.25 -14.33 -58.58
CA ALA A 100 -20.29 -15.60 -57.85
C ALA A 100 -18.95 -15.96 -57.18
N ASP A 101 -17.83 -15.60 -57.80
CA ASP A 101 -16.48 -15.94 -57.32
C ASP A 101 -15.88 -14.84 -56.43
N THR A 102 -16.57 -13.70 -56.31
CA THR A 102 -16.03 -12.53 -55.61
C THR A 102 -16.40 -12.55 -54.14
N ARG A 103 -15.40 -12.36 -53.27
CA ARG A 103 -15.58 -12.25 -51.82
C ARG A 103 -15.33 -10.81 -51.39
N LEU A 104 -16.35 -9.97 -51.48
CA LEU A 104 -16.25 -8.58 -51.03
C LEU A 104 -16.75 -8.41 -49.60
N ALA A 105 -16.19 -7.41 -48.93
CA ALA A 105 -16.68 -6.92 -47.65
C ALA A 105 -16.54 -5.40 -47.60
N ILE A 106 -17.23 -4.81 -46.62
CA ILE A 106 -16.96 -3.46 -46.16
C ILE A 106 -16.41 -3.50 -44.75
N LEU A 107 -15.38 -2.70 -44.48
CA LEU A 107 -14.85 -2.43 -43.16
C LEU A 107 -15.30 -1.04 -42.75
N LEU A 108 -16.04 -0.96 -41.66
CA LEU A 108 -16.46 0.24 -40.97
C LEU A 108 -15.57 0.37 -39.72
N PRO A 109 -14.48 1.14 -39.76
CA PRO A 109 -13.61 1.29 -38.59
C PRO A 109 -14.32 1.99 -37.44
N ARG A 110 -15.26 2.89 -37.79
CA ARG A 110 -16.17 3.59 -36.90
C ARG A 110 -17.44 3.97 -37.66
N VAL A 111 -18.57 3.94 -36.98
CA VAL A 111 -19.89 4.31 -37.50
C VAL A 111 -20.73 4.82 -36.34
N GLY A 112 -21.84 5.52 -36.60
CA GLY A 112 -22.72 6.05 -35.55
C GLY A 112 -23.20 5.00 -34.55
N THR A 113 -23.75 5.47 -33.44
CA THR A 113 -24.20 4.64 -32.30
C THR A 113 -25.14 3.50 -32.70
N ARG A 114 -25.97 3.72 -33.72
CA ARG A 114 -26.91 2.75 -34.28
C ARG A 114 -26.89 2.84 -35.79
N PHE A 115 -26.78 1.71 -36.47
CA PHE A 115 -26.71 1.70 -37.93
C PHE A 115 -27.18 0.38 -38.52
N ARG A 116 -27.52 0.42 -39.80
CA ARG A 116 -27.70 -0.77 -40.63
C ARG A 116 -27.08 -0.59 -42.00
N VAL A 117 -26.71 -1.69 -42.63
CA VAL A 117 -26.10 -1.74 -43.95
C VAL A 117 -27.04 -2.46 -44.90
N LEU A 118 -27.34 -1.83 -46.03
CA LEU A 118 -28.15 -2.38 -47.10
C LEU A 118 -27.34 -2.47 -48.39
N LEU A 119 -27.53 -3.55 -49.14
CA LEU A 119 -27.01 -3.73 -50.48
C LEU A 119 -28.19 -4.01 -51.42
N ASN A 120 -28.34 -3.18 -52.46
CA ASN A 120 -29.40 -3.31 -53.45
C ASN A 120 -30.80 -3.43 -52.81
N GLY A 121 -31.02 -2.69 -51.73
CA GLY A 121 -32.27 -2.67 -50.96
C GLY A 121 -32.45 -3.81 -49.96
N GLN A 122 -31.54 -4.78 -49.89
CA GLN A 122 -31.58 -5.85 -48.89
C GLN A 122 -30.67 -5.54 -47.69
N GLU A 123 -31.20 -5.74 -46.49
CA GLU A 123 -30.46 -5.55 -45.23
C GLU A 123 -29.43 -6.66 -45.03
N LEU A 124 -28.15 -6.28 -44.87
CA LEU A 124 -27.03 -7.20 -44.65
C LEU A 124 -26.62 -7.31 -43.19
N HIS A 125 -26.67 -6.20 -42.46
CA HIS A 125 -26.20 -6.11 -41.09
C HIS A 125 -26.94 -5.01 -40.34
N ASP A 126 -27.19 -5.24 -39.05
CA ASP A 126 -27.89 -4.35 -38.14
C ASP A 126 -27.15 -4.34 -36.79
N VAL A 127 -26.90 -3.15 -36.25
CA VAL A 127 -26.46 -2.96 -34.86
C VAL A 127 -27.36 -1.92 -34.20
N GLY A 128 -28.24 -2.38 -33.31
CA GLY A 128 -29.10 -1.53 -32.51
C GLY A 128 -30.13 -0.71 -33.30
N TRP A 129 -30.38 -1.01 -34.58
CA TRP A 129 -31.36 -0.29 -35.41
C TRP A 129 -32.78 -0.51 -34.91
N ARG A 130 -33.11 -1.76 -34.53
CA ARG A 130 -34.43 -2.14 -34.02
C ARG A 130 -34.55 -2.08 -32.50
N ALA A 131 -33.46 -1.76 -31.81
CA ALA A 131 -33.49 -1.60 -30.36
C ALA A 131 -34.38 -0.40 -29.98
N PRO A 132 -35.10 -0.50 -28.84
CA PRO A 132 -35.87 0.63 -28.29
C PRO A 132 -34.97 1.86 -28.11
N ASP A 133 -35.54 3.06 -28.30
CA ASP A 133 -34.76 4.30 -28.18
C ASP A 133 -34.18 4.49 -26.78
N GLU A 134 -34.81 3.93 -25.75
CA GLU A 134 -34.36 3.97 -24.36
C GLU A 134 -33.08 3.15 -24.11
N HIS A 135 -32.75 2.20 -24.98
CA HIS A 135 -31.57 1.33 -24.83
C HIS A 135 -30.33 2.01 -25.40
N THR A 136 -29.30 2.17 -24.58
CA THR A 136 -28.01 2.69 -25.05
C THR A 136 -27.33 1.68 -25.99
N VAL A 137 -26.87 2.15 -27.15
CA VAL A 137 -26.08 1.36 -28.10
C VAL A 137 -24.80 2.13 -28.44
N ASN A 138 -23.66 1.51 -28.22
CA ASN A 138 -22.34 2.12 -28.34
C ASN A 138 -21.57 1.62 -29.56
N ALA A 139 -22.25 1.46 -30.72
CA ALA A 139 -21.61 0.88 -31.89
C ALA A 139 -20.36 1.67 -32.34
N ALA A 140 -20.34 2.99 -32.13
CA ALA A 140 -19.22 3.87 -32.46
C ALA A 140 -17.89 3.56 -31.74
N TRP A 141 -17.89 2.66 -30.75
CA TRP A 141 -16.69 2.23 -30.03
C TRP A 141 -16.05 0.96 -30.61
N PHE A 142 -16.69 0.33 -31.61
CA PHE A 142 -16.27 -0.94 -32.19
C PHE A 142 -16.08 -0.81 -33.70
N PRO A 143 -15.12 -1.54 -34.28
CA PRO A 143 -15.06 -1.69 -35.73
C PRO A 143 -16.04 -2.77 -36.17
N TYR A 144 -16.50 -2.73 -37.41
CA TYR A 144 -17.37 -3.75 -38.01
C TYR A 144 -16.87 -4.16 -39.38
N VAL A 145 -16.98 -5.45 -39.69
CA VAL A 145 -16.77 -5.99 -41.04
C VAL A 145 -18.06 -6.65 -41.50
N VAL A 146 -18.61 -6.16 -42.61
CA VAL A 146 -19.86 -6.67 -43.18
C VAL A 146 -19.53 -7.32 -44.52
N SER A 147 -19.85 -8.61 -44.65
CA SER A 147 -19.66 -9.34 -45.90
C SER A 147 -20.70 -8.90 -46.92
N LEU A 148 -20.30 -8.69 -48.17
CA LEU A 148 -21.21 -8.44 -49.30
C LEU A 148 -21.47 -9.78 -50.01
N PRO A 149 -22.66 -10.39 -49.86
CA PRO A 149 -22.95 -11.70 -50.44
C PRO A 149 -22.93 -11.64 -51.97
N SER A 150 -22.25 -12.59 -52.61
CA SER A 150 -22.15 -12.67 -54.07
C SER A 150 -23.52 -12.78 -54.76
N THR A 151 -24.52 -13.36 -54.09
CA THR A 151 -25.90 -13.49 -54.58
C THR A 151 -26.65 -12.17 -54.71
N LEU A 152 -26.18 -11.12 -54.02
CA LEU A 152 -26.80 -9.80 -54.02
C LEU A 152 -26.03 -8.80 -54.87
N LEU A 153 -24.84 -9.16 -55.36
CA LEU A 153 -24.06 -8.33 -56.27
C LEU A 153 -24.67 -8.37 -57.68
N THR A 154 -24.78 -7.22 -58.31
CA THR A 154 -25.17 -7.10 -59.72
C THR A 154 -24.07 -7.60 -60.64
N GLN A 155 -24.41 -7.94 -61.89
CA GLN A 155 -23.41 -8.32 -62.90
C GLN A 155 -22.47 -7.15 -63.24
N HIS A 156 -23.00 -5.92 -63.26
CA HIS A 156 -22.21 -4.71 -63.45
C HIS A 156 -21.91 -4.06 -62.10
N PRO A 157 -20.62 -3.93 -61.71
CA PRO A 157 -20.24 -3.35 -60.42
C PRO A 157 -20.82 -1.95 -60.16
N ALA A 158 -20.95 -1.12 -61.20
CA ALA A 158 -21.48 0.24 -61.13
C ALA A 158 -22.98 0.32 -60.76
N ASP A 159 -23.73 -0.77 -60.95
CA ASP A 159 -25.17 -0.81 -60.65
C ASP A 159 -25.44 -1.12 -59.17
N ASN A 160 -24.42 -1.57 -58.42
CA ASN A 160 -24.59 -1.84 -57.01
C ASN A 160 -24.86 -0.56 -56.22
N ARG A 161 -25.89 -0.63 -55.38
CA ARG A 161 -26.25 0.43 -54.44
C ARG A 161 -25.93 -0.05 -53.03
N LEU A 162 -24.86 0.53 -52.46
CA LEU A 162 -24.51 0.33 -51.06
C LEU A 162 -25.05 1.52 -50.26
N GLU A 163 -25.92 1.21 -49.30
CA GLU A 163 -26.56 2.21 -48.45
C GLU A 163 -26.27 1.89 -46.99
N ILE A 164 -25.88 2.90 -46.23
CA ILE A 164 -25.63 2.81 -44.79
C ILE A 164 -26.55 3.81 -44.13
N GLN A 165 -27.49 3.33 -43.34
CA GLN A 165 -28.38 4.21 -42.60
C GLN A 165 -27.89 4.31 -41.17
N VAL A 166 -27.75 5.54 -40.68
CA VAL A 166 -27.26 5.84 -39.34
C VAL A 166 -28.36 6.57 -38.58
N ARG A 167 -28.71 6.06 -37.41
CA ARG A 167 -29.59 6.76 -36.46
C ARG A 167 -28.69 7.47 -35.46
N GLY A 168 -28.68 8.80 -35.53
CA GLY A 168 -27.85 9.64 -34.68
C GLY A 168 -28.29 9.59 -33.22
N GLU A 169 -27.32 9.53 -32.32
CA GLU A 169 -27.50 9.90 -30.92
C GLU A 169 -26.67 11.16 -30.65
N LEU A 170 -27.34 12.21 -30.16
CA LEU A 170 -26.72 13.49 -29.82
C LEU A 170 -25.70 13.30 -28.70
N LEU A 171 -24.59 14.04 -28.76
CA LEU A 171 -23.48 14.01 -27.81
C LEU A 171 -22.52 12.81 -27.90
N GLU A 172 -22.72 11.87 -28.83
CA GLU A 172 -21.78 10.77 -29.10
C GLU A 172 -20.95 10.95 -30.38
N ARG A 173 -21.03 12.12 -31.01
CA ARG A 173 -20.44 12.42 -32.33
C ARG A 173 -20.93 11.45 -33.40
N SER A 174 -22.20 11.07 -33.38
CA SER A 174 -22.76 10.09 -34.32
C SER A 174 -22.55 10.52 -35.79
N GLY A 175 -22.43 9.58 -36.72
CA GLY A 175 -22.19 9.88 -38.13
C GLY A 175 -21.55 8.74 -38.91
N LEU A 176 -20.90 9.07 -40.04
CA LEU A 176 -20.20 8.11 -40.88
C LEU A 176 -18.73 8.50 -41.03
N TRP A 177 -17.82 7.56 -40.78
CA TRP A 177 -16.37 7.73 -40.95
C TRP A 177 -15.88 7.12 -42.27
N PRO A 178 -14.67 7.49 -42.72
CA PRO A 178 -14.06 6.84 -43.87
C PRO A 178 -14.05 5.32 -43.72
N LEU A 179 -14.60 4.63 -44.71
CA LEU A 179 -14.76 3.17 -44.72
C LEU A 179 -13.94 2.55 -45.84
N HIS A 180 -13.76 1.24 -45.81
CA HIS A 180 -13.03 0.52 -46.85
C HIS A 180 -13.91 -0.55 -47.50
N ILE A 181 -13.83 -0.67 -48.83
CA ILE A 181 -14.52 -1.70 -49.62
C ILE A 181 -13.47 -2.48 -50.40
N GLY A 182 -13.54 -3.81 -50.36
CA GLY A 182 -12.57 -4.64 -51.07
C GLY A 182 -12.66 -6.11 -50.69
N ASP A 183 -11.53 -6.81 -50.87
CA ASP A 183 -11.43 -8.24 -50.57
C ASP A 183 -11.72 -8.54 -49.08
N LYS A 184 -12.57 -9.54 -48.86
CA LYS A 184 -13.04 -9.93 -47.54
C LYS A 184 -11.92 -10.41 -46.62
N ASP A 185 -10.96 -11.18 -47.11
CA ASP A 185 -9.91 -11.77 -46.29
C ASP A 185 -8.93 -10.68 -45.84
N VAL A 186 -8.59 -9.77 -46.77
CA VAL A 186 -7.77 -8.58 -46.46
C VAL A 186 -8.45 -7.69 -45.41
N LEU A 187 -9.73 -7.36 -45.60
CA LEU A 187 -10.46 -6.51 -44.66
C LEU A 187 -10.68 -7.18 -43.30
N THR A 188 -10.88 -8.49 -43.27
CA THR A 188 -11.01 -9.25 -42.02
C THR A 188 -9.70 -9.25 -41.23
N ALA A 189 -8.53 -9.34 -41.90
CA ALA A 189 -7.23 -9.22 -41.24
C ALA A 189 -7.02 -7.83 -40.61
N ARG A 190 -7.40 -6.76 -41.32
CA ARG A 190 -7.36 -5.39 -40.77
C ARG A 190 -8.34 -5.22 -39.61
N TYR A 191 -9.57 -5.73 -39.74
CA TYR A 191 -10.57 -5.75 -38.67
C TYR A 191 -10.04 -6.39 -37.39
N ARG A 192 -9.42 -7.57 -37.46
CA ARG A 192 -8.83 -8.25 -36.28
C ARG A 192 -7.78 -7.39 -35.58
N THR A 193 -6.99 -6.64 -36.36
CA THR A 193 -6.01 -5.71 -35.80
C THR A 193 -6.71 -4.58 -35.06
N LEU A 194 -7.67 -3.90 -35.68
CA LEU A 194 -8.44 -2.82 -35.05
C LEU A 194 -9.19 -3.29 -33.81
N TYR A 195 -9.86 -4.44 -33.89
CA TYR A 195 -10.59 -5.03 -32.77
C TYR A 195 -9.65 -5.37 -31.60
N GLY A 196 -8.47 -5.93 -31.89
CA GLY A 196 -7.45 -6.20 -30.88
C GLY A 196 -7.00 -4.94 -30.14
N TRP A 197 -6.83 -3.82 -30.82
CA TRP A 197 -6.44 -2.57 -30.20
C TRP A 197 -7.59 -1.86 -29.47
N GLN A 198 -8.75 -1.73 -30.11
CA GLN A 198 -9.89 -0.97 -29.58
C GLN A 198 -10.63 -1.71 -28.47
N VAL A 199 -10.84 -3.03 -28.64
CA VAL A 199 -11.71 -3.81 -27.76
C VAL A 199 -10.87 -4.65 -26.80
N THR A 200 -10.02 -5.54 -27.33
CA THR A 200 -9.20 -6.44 -26.49
C THR A 200 -8.22 -5.65 -25.61
N GLY A 201 -7.55 -4.64 -26.18
CA GLY A 201 -6.66 -3.75 -25.42
C GLY A 201 -7.39 -2.97 -24.33
N THR A 202 -8.62 -2.52 -24.59
CA THR A 202 -9.42 -1.81 -23.58
C THR A 202 -9.86 -2.73 -22.45
N TRP A 203 -10.21 -3.99 -22.73
CA TRP A 203 -10.46 -4.99 -21.67
C TRP A 203 -9.24 -5.23 -20.78
N MET A 204 -8.04 -5.29 -21.36
CA MET A 204 -6.80 -5.39 -20.56
C MET A 204 -6.61 -4.18 -19.65
N MET A 205 -6.93 -2.97 -20.12
CA MET A 205 -6.90 -1.77 -19.29
C MET A 205 -7.98 -1.77 -18.20
N VAL A 206 -9.19 -2.27 -18.49
CA VAL A 206 -10.24 -2.44 -17.47
C VAL A 206 -9.70 -3.31 -16.34
N MET A 207 -9.15 -4.49 -16.67
CA MET A 207 -8.58 -5.41 -15.68
C MET A 207 -7.47 -4.75 -14.86
N MET A 208 -6.55 -4.03 -15.53
CA MET A 208 -5.46 -3.32 -14.85
C MET A 208 -5.97 -2.20 -13.94
N ALA A 209 -6.96 -1.41 -14.38
CA ALA A 209 -7.54 -0.33 -13.60
C ALA A 209 -8.26 -0.85 -12.36
N LEU A 210 -9.04 -1.93 -12.49
CA LEU A 210 -9.75 -2.55 -11.37
C LEU A 210 -8.78 -3.23 -10.40
N LEU A 211 -7.74 -3.90 -10.90
CA LEU A 211 -6.68 -4.47 -10.06
C LEU A 211 -5.95 -3.37 -9.29
N MET A 212 -5.61 -2.26 -9.95
CA MET A 212 -4.98 -1.10 -9.29
C MET A 212 -5.90 -0.49 -8.23
N ALA A 213 -7.19 -0.32 -8.55
CA ALA A 213 -8.17 0.19 -7.59
C ALA A 213 -8.27 -0.71 -6.35
N PHE A 214 -8.34 -2.03 -6.54
CA PHE A 214 -8.38 -3.01 -5.47
C PHE A 214 -7.10 -3.00 -4.63
N MET A 215 -5.94 -3.07 -5.26
CA MET A 215 -4.65 -3.07 -4.57
C MET A 215 -4.42 -1.76 -3.80
N ALA A 216 -4.73 -0.61 -4.41
CA ALA A 216 -4.62 0.68 -3.75
C ALA A 216 -5.62 0.81 -2.58
N ALA A 217 -6.85 0.32 -2.72
CA ALA A 217 -7.82 0.31 -1.62
C ALA A 217 -7.37 -0.60 -0.46
N PHE A 218 -6.80 -1.77 -0.78
CA PHE A 218 -6.24 -2.68 0.21
C PHE A 218 -5.08 -2.04 0.97
N LEU A 219 -4.12 -1.44 0.25
CA LEU A 219 -3.01 -0.71 0.85
C LEU A 219 -3.50 0.50 1.67
N TRP A 220 -4.56 1.18 1.23
CA TRP A 220 -5.17 2.25 2.01
C TRP A 220 -5.77 1.73 3.32
N GLY A 221 -6.40 0.56 3.32
CA GLY A 221 -6.95 -0.07 4.52
C GLY A 221 -5.89 -0.36 5.60
N ILE A 222 -4.71 -0.79 5.16
CA ILE A 222 -3.56 -1.11 6.03
C ILE A 222 -2.79 0.16 6.44
N MET A 223 -2.34 0.94 5.46
CA MET A 223 -1.41 2.04 5.68
C MET A 223 -2.10 3.33 6.14
N ARG A 224 -3.40 3.47 5.84
CA ARG A 224 -4.21 4.68 6.09
C ARG A 224 -3.65 5.98 5.51
N GLU A 225 -2.68 5.91 4.59
CA GLU A 225 -2.17 7.08 3.87
C GLU A 225 -3.15 7.53 2.78
N ARG A 226 -3.39 8.84 2.70
CA ARG A 226 -4.29 9.47 1.73
C ARG A 226 -3.95 9.16 0.27
N LEU A 227 -2.65 9.00 -0.04
CA LEU A 227 -2.16 8.70 -1.38
C LEU A 227 -2.81 7.44 -1.98
N PHE A 228 -2.90 6.37 -1.19
CA PHE A 228 -3.50 5.11 -1.63
C PHE A 228 -5.01 5.25 -1.86
N GLY A 229 -5.71 6.01 -1.00
CA GLY A 229 -7.13 6.29 -1.18
C GLY A 229 -7.42 7.09 -2.47
N LEU A 230 -6.59 8.10 -2.77
CA LEU A 230 -6.71 8.87 -4.02
C LEU A 230 -6.46 8.00 -5.26
N MET A 231 -5.44 7.13 -5.22
CA MET A 231 -5.18 6.19 -6.32
C MET A 231 -6.35 5.22 -6.51
N ALA A 232 -6.92 4.69 -5.41
CA ALA A 232 -8.04 3.77 -5.47
C ALA A 232 -9.26 4.41 -6.15
N LEU A 233 -9.60 5.64 -5.77
CA LEU A 233 -10.71 6.37 -6.36
C LEU A 233 -10.44 6.74 -7.84
N ALA A 234 -9.24 7.20 -8.16
CA ALA A 234 -8.86 7.49 -9.54
C ALA A 234 -8.98 6.25 -10.43
N SER A 235 -8.40 5.13 -9.99
CA SER A 235 -8.36 3.88 -10.75
C SER A 235 -9.76 3.27 -10.89
N LEU A 236 -10.60 3.36 -9.85
CA LEU A 236 -12.00 2.92 -9.90
C LEU A 236 -12.81 3.74 -10.91
N ALA A 237 -12.69 5.08 -10.86
CA ALA A 237 -13.37 5.95 -11.81
C ALA A 237 -12.91 5.68 -13.25
N HIS A 238 -11.61 5.44 -13.46
CA HIS A 238 -11.10 5.02 -14.77
C HIS A 238 -11.69 3.68 -15.21
N GLY A 239 -11.72 2.68 -14.32
CA GLY A 239 -12.30 1.37 -14.58
C GLY A 239 -13.77 1.45 -15.01
N VAL A 240 -14.59 2.24 -14.30
CA VAL A 240 -16.01 2.46 -14.65
C VAL A 240 -16.16 3.02 -16.07
N ARG A 241 -15.42 4.09 -16.40
CA ARG A 241 -15.43 4.67 -17.75
C ARG A 241 -15.02 3.64 -18.80
N LEU A 242 -13.95 2.88 -18.56
CA LEU A 242 -13.44 1.92 -19.53
C LEU A 242 -14.44 0.78 -19.77
N VAL A 243 -15.09 0.25 -18.72
CA VAL A 243 -16.14 -0.77 -18.84
C VAL A 243 -17.28 -0.26 -19.72
N LEU A 244 -17.77 0.96 -19.46
CA LEU A 244 -18.84 1.57 -20.24
C LEU A 244 -18.45 1.78 -21.72
N SER A 245 -17.15 1.95 -21.99
CA SER A 245 -16.61 2.11 -23.35
C SER A 245 -16.56 0.81 -24.17
N VAL A 246 -16.55 -0.36 -23.52
CA VAL A 246 -16.39 -1.69 -24.18
C VAL A 246 -17.64 -2.57 -24.10
N VAL A 247 -18.70 -2.08 -23.48
CA VAL A 247 -20.00 -2.74 -23.50
C VAL A 247 -20.81 -2.11 -24.64
N ALA A 248 -21.14 -2.91 -25.65
CA ALA A 248 -21.86 -2.47 -26.84
C ALA A 248 -23.28 -2.01 -26.51
N GLU A 249 -23.97 -2.70 -25.60
CA GLU A 249 -25.34 -2.38 -25.19
C GLU A 249 -25.42 -2.39 -23.65
N PRO A 250 -24.99 -1.32 -22.97
CA PRO A 250 -25.07 -1.27 -21.52
C PRO A 250 -26.54 -1.21 -21.08
N PRO A 251 -26.94 -1.90 -19.99
CA PRO A 251 -28.31 -1.93 -19.50
C PRO A 251 -28.64 -0.63 -18.73
N LEU A 252 -28.44 0.51 -19.37
CA LEU A 252 -28.62 1.86 -18.84
C LEU A 252 -29.33 2.72 -19.88
N SER A 253 -30.13 3.68 -19.42
CA SER A 253 -30.61 4.75 -20.30
C SER A 253 -29.44 5.59 -20.80
N TYR A 254 -29.59 6.19 -21.98
CA TYR A 254 -28.54 6.98 -22.61
C TYR A 254 -28.05 8.12 -21.70
N ASP A 255 -28.97 8.86 -21.09
CA ASP A 255 -28.67 9.97 -20.18
C ASP A 255 -27.81 9.51 -18.97
N THR A 256 -28.14 8.35 -18.39
CA THR A 256 -27.38 7.77 -17.28
C THR A 256 -26.00 7.31 -17.72
N TYR A 257 -25.93 6.64 -18.88
CA TYR A 257 -24.67 6.22 -19.49
C TYR A 257 -23.76 7.41 -19.75
N PHE A 258 -24.28 8.47 -20.38
CA PHE A 258 -23.56 9.69 -20.70
C PHE A 258 -22.97 10.33 -19.44
N LEU A 259 -23.79 10.57 -18.41
CA LEU A 259 -23.34 11.15 -17.16
C LEU A 259 -22.28 10.26 -16.49
N LEU A 260 -22.56 8.97 -16.33
CA LEU A 260 -21.65 8.07 -15.64
C LEU A 260 -20.30 7.98 -16.35
N HIS A 261 -20.29 7.82 -17.68
CA HIS A 261 -19.08 7.70 -18.49
C HIS A 261 -18.23 8.97 -18.45
N ARG A 262 -18.85 10.15 -18.59
CA ARG A 262 -18.12 11.43 -18.71
C ARG A 262 -17.73 12.01 -17.35
N VAL A 263 -18.58 11.83 -16.33
CA VAL A 263 -18.24 12.17 -14.93
C VAL A 263 -17.12 11.25 -14.43
N ALA A 264 -17.17 9.96 -14.70
CA ALA A 264 -16.09 9.04 -14.30
C ALA A 264 -14.72 9.45 -14.89
N PHE A 265 -14.68 9.94 -16.13
CA PHE A 265 -13.45 10.51 -16.70
C PHE A 265 -12.96 11.74 -15.93
N THR A 266 -13.87 12.63 -15.56
CA THR A 266 -13.55 13.85 -14.82
C THR A 266 -13.06 13.55 -13.40
N LEU A 267 -13.70 12.60 -12.73
CA LEU A 267 -13.29 12.11 -11.42
C LEU A 267 -11.91 11.45 -11.47
N TYR A 268 -11.65 10.63 -12.48
CA TYR A 268 -10.34 10.04 -12.72
C TYR A 268 -9.25 11.12 -12.80
N CYS A 269 -9.43 12.13 -13.67
CA CYS A 269 -8.47 13.22 -13.81
C CYS A 269 -8.28 14.00 -12.48
N GLY A 270 -9.37 14.37 -11.81
CA GLY A 270 -9.31 15.12 -10.55
C GLY A 270 -8.59 14.37 -9.43
N PHE A 271 -8.90 13.10 -9.20
CA PHE A 271 -8.22 12.29 -8.20
C PHE A 271 -6.77 11.99 -8.56
N LEU A 272 -6.48 11.75 -9.85
CA LEU A 272 -5.11 11.57 -10.34
C LEU A 272 -4.26 12.82 -10.09
N TYR A 273 -4.81 14.02 -10.28
CA TYR A 273 -4.10 15.27 -10.02
C TYR A 273 -3.83 15.51 -8.53
N LEU A 274 -4.81 15.23 -7.66
CA LEU A 274 -4.59 15.25 -6.21
C LEU A 274 -3.55 14.21 -5.78
N PHE A 275 -3.55 13.04 -6.41
CA PHE A 275 -2.54 12.02 -6.19
C PHE A 275 -1.14 12.51 -6.59
N ILE A 276 -1.00 13.16 -7.74
CA ILE A 276 0.29 13.73 -8.18
C ILE A 276 0.76 14.80 -7.19
N GLU A 277 -0.11 15.68 -6.70
CA GLU A 277 0.27 16.65 -5.64
C GLU A 277 0.84 15.93 -4.40
N ASP A 278 0.10 14.97 -3.85
CA ASP A 278 0.49 14.24 -2.64
C ASP A 278 1.76 13.39 -2.86
N LEU A 279 1.97 12.86 -4.06
CA LEU A 279 3.16 12.07 -4.43
C LEU A 279 4.43 12.92 -4.44
N PHE A 280 4.34 14.14 -4.97
CA PHE A 280 5.49 15.04 -5.06
C PHE A 280 5.75 15.80 -3.76
N GLY A 281 4.82 15.77 -2.80
CA GLY A 281 4.97 16.44 -1.49
C GLY A 281 5.06 17.96 -1.60
N LEU A 282 4.68 18.52 -2.76
CA LEU A 282 4.71 19.94 -3.03
C LEU A 282 3.36 20.54 -2.63
N ARG A 283 3.37 21.67 -1.92
CA ARG A 283 2.15 22.45 -1.66
C ARG A 283 1.72 23.18 -2.95
N LEU A 284 1.30 22.43 -3.97
CA LEU A 284 0.84 22.96 -5.25
C LEU A 284 -0.56 23.52 -5.12
N ARG A 285 -0.68 24.66 -4.41
CA ARG A 285 -1.99 25.29 -4.12
C ARG A 285 -2.84 25.44 -5.38
N LEU A 286 -2.24 25.87 -6.50
CA LEU A 286 -2.93 25.98 -7.78
C LEU A 286 -3.41 24.61 -8.30
N ALA A 287 -2.52 23.62 -8.43
CA ALA A 287 -2.89 22.27 -8.89
C ALA A 287 -4.00 21.65 -8.04
N ARG A 288 -3.92 21.80 -6.72
CA ARG A 288 -4.95 21.34 -5.77
C ARG A 288 -6.27 22.05 -5.98
N SER A 289 -6.26 23.38 -6.05
CA SER A 289 -7.46 24.18 -6.28
C SER A 289 -8.11 23.82 -7.61
N LEU A 290 -7.32 23.65 -8.67
CA LEU A 290 -7.82 23.22 -9.98
C LEU A 290 -8.40 21.80 -9.93
N ALA A 291 -7.73 20.85 -9.28
CA ALA A 291 -8.23 19.49 -9.15
C ALA A 291 -9.55 19.42 -8.35
N ILE A 292 -9.66 20.17 -7.25
CA ILE A 292 -10.90 20.27 -6.47
C ILE A 292 -12.00 20.97 -7.29
N ALA A 293 -11.66 22.04 -8.02
CA ALA A 293 -12.61 22.71 -8.90
C ALA A 293 -13.12 21.77 -10.00
N LEU A 294 -12.25 20.95 -10.61
CA LEU A 294 -12.66 19.94 -11.58
C LEU A 294 -13.62 18.91 -10.97
N LEU A 295 -13.35 18.43 -9.75
CA LEU A 295 -14.21 17.47 -9.06
C LEU A 295 -15.59 18.07 -8.69
N ALA A 296 -15.65 19.36 -8.37
CA ALA A 296 -16.89 20.03 -8.00
C ALA A 296 -17.70 20.50 -9.22
N VAL A 297 -17.05 21.16 -10.18
CA VAL A 297 -17.68 21.76 -11.37
C VAL A 297 -17.98 20.71 -12.44
N GLY A 298 -17.15 19.68 -12.55
CA GLY A 298 -17.24 18.67 -13.60
C GLY A 298 -18.59 17.97 -13.70
N PRO A 299 -19.10 17.37 -12.61
CA PRO A 299 -20.42 16.73 -12.62
C PRO A 299 -21.54 17.69 -13.03
N PHE A 300 -21.51 18.92 -12.50
CA PHE A 300 -22.47 19.95 -12.87
C PHE A 300 -22.37 20.33 -14.36
N TRP A 301 -21.16 20.49 -14.90
CA TRP A 301 -20.93 20.78 -16.31
C TRP A 301 -21.45 19.67 -17.22
N MET A 302 -21.28 18.39 -16.84
CA MET A 302 -21.83 17.26 -17.59
C MET A 302 -23.36 17.24 -17.57
N VAL A 303 -24.00 17.63 -16.45
CA VAL A 303 -25.46 17.79 -16.37
C VAL A 303 -25.93 18.92 -17.30
N VAL A 304 -25.27 20.08 -17.28
CA VAL A 304 -25.59 21.19 -18.19
C VAL A 304 -25.43 20.78 -19.66
N THR A 305 -24.34 20.06 -19.98
CA THR A 305 -24.09 19.53 -21.33
C THR A 305 -25.22 18.60 -21.77
N LEU A 306 -25.67 17.71 -20.89
CA LEU A 306 -26.77 16.78 -21.19
C LEU A 306 -28.10 17.51 -21.41
N LEU A 307 -28.41 18.51 -20.57
CA LEU A 307 -29.65 19.28 -20.65
C LEU A 307 -29.73 20.16 -21.91
N THR A 308 -28.60 20.75 -22.31
CA THR A 308 -28.51 21.60 -23.50
C THR A 308 -28.36 20.80 -24.80
N ARG A 309 -27.95 19.52 -24.71
CA ARG A 309 -27.63 18.65 -25.86
C ARG A 309 -26.58 19.27 -26.80
N ASP A 310 -25.77 20.19 -26.28
CA ASP A 310 -24.72 20.88 -27.03
C ASP A 310 -23.37 20.18 -26.83
N TYR A 311 -22.84 19.60 -27.90
CA TYR A 311 -21.57 18.90 -27.86
C TYR A 311 -20.36 19.82 -27.68
N ASP A 312 -20.45 21.10 -28.06
CA ASP A 312 -19.34 22.04 -27.90
C ASP A 312 -19.02 22.29 -26.43
N LEU A 313 -20.02 22.22 -25.54
CA LEU A 313 -19.77 22.26 -24.09
C LEU A 313 -18.89 21.09 -23.64
N TYR A 314 -19.08 19.89 -24.20
CA TYR A 314 -18.20 18.76 -23.91
C TYR A 314 -16.80 18.97 -24.50
N ARG A 315 -16.68 19.52 -25.71
CA ARG A 315 -15.37 19.85 -26.33
C ARG A 315 -14.59 20.85 -25.49
N ILE A 316 -15.24 21.90 -25.01
CA ILE A 316 -14.65 22.90 -24.12
C ILE A 316 -14.16 22.21 -22.85
N TRP A 317 -14.97 21.35 -22.22
CA TRP A 317 -14.57 20.62 -21.01
C TRP A 317 -13.36 19.71 -21.24
N ALA A 318 -13.34 18.97 -22.35
CA ALA A 318 -12.20 18.14 -22.72
C ALA A 318 -10.92 18.98 -22.92
N GLY A 319 -11.05 20.19 -23.49
CA GLY A 319 -9.96 21.16 -23.60
C GLY A 319 -9.49 21.67 -22.24
N VAL A 320 -10.41 21.98 -21.32
CA VAL A 320 -10.09 22.38 -19.94
C VAL A 320 -9.28 21.27 -19.23
N LEU A 321 -9.68 20.01 -19.36
CA LEU A 321 -8.93 18.88 -18.79
C LEU A 321 -7.50 18.79 -19.33
N ALA A 322 -7.31 18.98 -20.63
CA ALA A 322 -5.99 18.98 -21.27
C ALA A 322 -5.13 20.17 -20.82
N VAL A 323 -5.69 21.37 -20.73
CA VAL A 323 -5.00 22.56 -20.22
C VAL A 323 -4.59 22.40 -18.76
N VAL A 324 -5.49 21.87 -17.91
CA VAL A 324 -5.16 21.61 -16.51
C VAL A 324 -4.05 20.56 -16.39
N ALA A 325 -4.08 19.48 -17.19
CA ALA A 325 -3.00 18.50 -17.24
C ALA A 325 -1.65 19.16 -17.56
N PHE A 326 -1.62 20.02 -18.58
CA PHE A 326 -0.43 20.75 -18.99
C PHE A 326 0.09 21.70 -17.91
N VAL A 327 -0.80 22.46 -17.26
CA VAL A 327 -0.45 23.37 -16.17
C VAL A 327 0.15 22.61 -14.99
N ILE A 328 -0.43 21.48 -14.60
CA ILE A 328 0.07 20.66 -13.48
C ILE A 328 1.45 20.08 -13.81
N LEU A 329 1.62 19.47 -15.00
CA LEU A 329 2.91 18.92 -15.43
C LEU A 329 4.00 20.00 -15.49
N SER A 330 3.66 21.18 -16.02
CA SER A 330 4.57 22.32 -16.10
C SER A 330 4.94 22.84 -14.71
N GLN A 331 3.95 22.97 -13.81
CA GLN A 331 4.16 23.46 -12.45
C GLN A 331 5.06 22.51 -11.64
N VAL A 332 4.81 21.20 -11.71
CA VAL A 332 5.65 20.18 -11.05
C VAL A 332 7.08 20.26 -11.57
N THR A 333 7.26 20.38 -12.89
CA THR A 333 8.58 20.49 -13.53
C THR A 333 9.36 21.73 -13.06
N VAL A 334 8.70 22.90 -13.04
CA VAL A 334 9.33 24.17 -12.66
C VAL A 334 9.69 24.20 -11.17
N LEU A 335 8.77 23.78 -10.28
CA LEU A 335 8.97 23.91 -8.83
C LEU A 335 9.98 22.91 -8.26
N THR A 336 10.06 21.72 -8.84
CA THR A 336 11.08 20.74 -8.46
C THR A 336 12.43 21.04 -9.08
N GLY A 337 12.47 21.79 -10.19
CA GLY A 337 13.65 21.97 -11.01
C GLY A 337 14.07 20.63 -11.60
N TRP A 338 13.79 20.42 -12.90
CA TRP A 338 14.02 19.15 -13.60
C TRP A 338 15.33 18.45 -13.17
N GLY A 339 15.20 17.28 -12.53
CA GLY A 339 16.32 16.45 -12.07
C GLY A 339 17.10 16.95 -10.84
N ARG A 340 16.84 18.15 -10.31
CA ARG A 340 17.60 18.71 -9.17
C ARG A 340 17.05 18.30 -7.81
N ARG A 341 15.72 18.25 -7.65
CA ARG A 341 15.05 17.91 -6.38
C ARG A 341 14.15 16.67 -6.47
N MET A 342 14.06 16.05 -7.66
CA MET A 342 13.21 14.89 -7.88
C MET A 342 13.93 13.60 -7.51
N THR A 343 13.23 12.68 -6.85
CA THR A 343 13.70 11.31 -6.72
C THR A 343 13.69 10.61 -8.08
N ARG A 344 14.43 9.49 -8.21
CA ARG A 344 14.48 8.74 -9.49
C ARG A 344 13.09 8.29 -9.95
N ASP A 345 12.25 7.87 -8.99
CA ASP A 345 10.88 7.43 -9.25
C ASP A 345 9.95 8.60 -9.65
N GLN A 346 10.15 9.79 -9.08
CA GLN A 346 9.43 11.00 -9.47
C GLN A 346 9.78 11.43 -10.91
N ILE A 347 11.05 11.32 -11.30
CA ILE A 347 11.47 11.58 -12.70
C ILE A 347 10.80 10.57 -13.64
N LEU A 348 10.77 9.29 -13.26
CA LEU A 348 10.09 8.25 -14.03
C LEU A 348 8.60 8.59 -14.23
N VAL A 349 7.90 8.99 -13.17
CA VAL A 349 6.49 9.41 -13.25
C VAL A 349 6.32 10.60 -14.19
N MET A 350 7.20 11.61 -14.15
CA MET A 350 7.11 12.76 -15.07
C MET A 350 7.33 12.39 -16.53
N VAL A 351 8.30 11.52 -16.81
CA VAL A 351 8.58 11.05 -18.17
C VAL A 351 7.36 10.30 -18.72
N VAL A 352 6.80 9.38 -17.92
CA VAL A 352 5.63 8.61 -18.31
C VAL A 352 4.38 9.49 -18.42
N ALA A 353 4.15 10.41 -17.47
CA ALA A 353 3.01 11.32 -17.52
C ALA A 353 3.10 12.30 -18.70
N GLY A 354 4.30 12.74 -19.08
CA GLY A 354 4.54 13.50 -20.30
C GLY A 354 4.18 12.70 -21.56
N PHE A 355 4.59 11.43 -21.62
CA PHE A 355 4.17 10.52 -22.71
C PHE A 355 2.65 10.36 -22.75
N THR A 356 2.01 10.11 -21.60
CA THR A 356 0.54 10.01 -21.49
C THR A 356 -0.15 11.29 -21.94
N PHE A 357 0.37 12.46 -21.57
CA PHE A 357 -0.14 13.75 -22.00
C PHE A 357 -0.06 13.91 -23.53
N VAL A 358 1.06 13.56 -24.15
CA VAL A 358 1.20 13.62 -25.62
C VAL A 358 0.20 12.69 -26.31
N THR A 359 0.01 11.47 -25.82
CA THR A 359 -0.99 10.55 -26.37
C THR A 359 -2.41 11.10 -26.23
N GLY A 360 -2.73 11.72 -25.09
CA GLY A 360 -4.04 12.33 -24.83
C GLY A 360 -4.28 13.61 -25.65
N LEU A 361 -3.26 14.44 -25.83
CA LEU A 361 -3.31 15.64 -26.66
C LEU A 361 -3.56 15.26 -28.12
N ARG A 362 -2.87 14.25 -28.65
CA ARG A 362 -3.11 13.74 -30.00
C ARG A 362 -4.55 13.29 -30.17
N ASP A 363 -5.07 12.46 -29.25
CA ASP A 363 -6.44 11.97 -29.34
C ASP A 363 -7.45 13.12 -29.20
N PHE A 364 -7.18 14.14 -28.39
CA PHE A 364 -7.99 15.35 -28.33
C PHE A 364 -8.00 16.10 -29.67
N LEU A 365 -6.84 16.36 -30.27
CA LEU A 365 -6.75 17.05 -31.56
C LEU A 365 -7.49 16.27 -32.66
N VAL A 366 -7.29 14.95 -32.74
CA VAL A 366 -7.89 14.11 -33.79
C VAL A 366 -9.40 13.93 -33.58
N VAL A 367 -9.84 13.61 -32.36
CA VAL A 367 -11.24 13.27 -32.08
C VAL A 367 -12.09 14.51 -31.83
N GLN A 368 -11.56 15.55 -31.18
CA GLN A 368 -12.34 16.73 -30.82
C GLN A 368 -12.26 17.85 -31.85
N LEU A 369 -11.06 18.10 -32.40
CA LEU A 369 -10.83 19.18 -33.38
C LEU A 369 -10.77 18.68 -34.83
N ASN A 370 -11.13 17.42 -35.08
CA ASN A 370 -11.12 16.80 -36.41
C ASN A 370 -9.78 16.92 -37.16
N PHE A 371 -8.65 16.95 -36.43
CA PHE A 371 -7.33 16.99 -37.08
C PHE A 371 -7.07 15.71 -37.90
N PRO A 372 -6.30 15.80 -39.00
CA PRO A 372 -5.96 14.64 -39.82
C PRO A 372 -5.27 13.55 -38.99
N GLY A 373 -5.83 12.35 -38.97
CA GLY A 373 -5.27 11.21 -38.27
C GLY A 373 -6.21 10.03 -38.27
N ASP A 374 -5.67 8.84 -38.04
CA ASP A 374 -6.47 7.63 -37.84
C ASP A 374 -7.17 7.73 -36.47
N ALA A 375 -8.43 8.19 -36.48
CA ALA A 375 -9.26 8.32 -35.28
C ALA A 375 -9.64 6.96 -34.69
N ASP A 376 -9.40 5.88 -35.42
CA ASP A 376 -9.77 4.52 -35.03
C ASP A 376 -8.79 3.97 -33.98
N MET A 377 -7.55 4.47 -33.95
CA MET A 377 -6.55 4.09 -32.95
C MET A 377 -6.44 5.13 -31.84
N ARG A 378 -6.98 4.85 -30.65
CA ARG A 378 -6.85 5.74 -29.47
C ARG A 378 -5.52 5.52 -28.77
N TRP A 379 -4.62 6.50 -28.86
CA TRP A 379 -3.29 6.42 -28.26
C TRP A 379 -3.33 6.53 -26.73
N MET A 380 -4.33 7.25 -26.19
CA MET A 380 -4.48 7.50 -24.76
C MET A 380 -4.52 6.21 -23.95
N SER A 381 -5.03 5.11 -24.52
CA SER A 381 -5.05 3.78 -23.90
C SER A 381 -3.66 3.27 -23.51
N ILE A 382 -2.68 3.43 -24.40
CA ILE A 382 -1.31 2.97 -24.16
C ILE A 382 -0.62 3.93 -23.20
N GLY A 383 -0.88 5.23 -23.35
CA GLY A 383 -0.44 6.27 -22.42
C GLY A 383 -0.90 6.02 -20.99
N SER A 384 -2.19 5.72 -20.80
CA SER A 384 -2.77 5.46 -19.49
C SER A 384 -2.30 4.13 -18.91
N LEU A 385 -2.12 3.09 -19.72
CA LEU A 385 -1.56 1.81 -19.28
C LEU A 385 -0.13 1.97 -18.75
N ALA A 386 0.73 2.68 -19.49
CA ALA A 386 2.10 2.97 -19.07
C ALA A 386 2.12 3.76 -17.75
N LEU A 387 1.23 4.76 -17.61
CA LEU A 387 1.08 5.53 -16.39
C LEU A 387 0.62 4.66 -15.23
N MET A 388 -0.41 3.85 -15.41
CA MET A 388 -0.95 2.98 -14.37
C MET A 388 0.10 1.99 -13.85
N LEU A 389 0.85 1.34 -14.75
CA LEU A 389 1.94 0.45 -14.39
C LEU A 389 3.04 1.17 -13.60
N THR A 390 3.39 2.38 -14.03
CA THR A 390 4.41 3.20 -13.36
C THR A 390 3.96 3.64 -11.98
N LEU A 391 2.72 4.11 -11.84
CA LEU A 391 2.16 4.50 -10.55
C LEU A 391 2.04 3.28 -9.62
N GLY A 392 1.64 2.12 -10.13
CA GLY A 392 1.67 0.86 -9.40
C GLY A 392 3.04 0.49 -8.87
N TRP A 393 4.07 0.62 -9.71
CA TRP A 393 5.46 0.41 -9.32
C TRP A 393 5.89 1.35 -8.20
N VAL A 394 5.61 2.64 -8.33
CA VAL A 394 5.95 3.65 -7.32
C VAL A 394 5.25 3.38 -5.99
N LEU A 395 3.98 2.97 -6.02
CA LEU A 395 3.25 2.59 -4.81
C LEU A 395 3.84 1.35 -4.14
N LEU A 396 4.26 0.37 -4.94
CA LEU A 396 4.92 -0.83 -4.44
C LEU A 396 6.28 -0.51 -3.81
N GLN A 397 7.10 0.32 -4.45
CA GLN A 397 8.39 0.74 -3.88
C GLN A 397 8.17 1.45 -2.54
N ARG A 398 7.25 2.43 -2.51
CA ARG A 398 6.93 3.19 -1.30
C ARG A 398 6.40 2.32 -0.17
N SER A 399 5.58 1.32 -0.46
CA SER A 399 5.10 0.37 0.57
C SER A 399 6.25 -0.47 1.14
N THR A 400 7.18 -0.92 0.29
CA THR A 400 8.36 -1.67 0.78
C THR A 400 9.31 -0.81 1.61
N GLU A 401 9.48 0.47 1.28
CA GLU A 401 10.27 1.41 2.06
C GLU A 401 9.67 1.65 3.45
N SER A 402 8.36 1.87 3.53
CA SER A 402 7.64 2.05 4.79
C SER A 402 7.76 0.81 5.69
N ILE A 403 7.60 -0.40 5.12
CA ILE A 403 7.75 -1.66 5.86
C ILE A 403 9.19 -1.82 6.41
N ARG A 404 10.21 -1.46 5.62
CA ARG A 404 11.61 -1.51 6.05
C ARG A 404 11.89 -0.51 7.18
N GLU A 405 11.31 0.68 7.12
CA GLU A 405 11.46 1.68 8.17
C GLU A 405 10.84 1.23 9.48
N VAL A 406 9.62 0.68 9.45
CA VAL A 406 8.97 0.08 10.63
C VAL A 406 9.83 -1.04 11.21
N ARG A 407 10.37 -1.92 10.35
CA ARG A 407 11.26 -2.99 10.79
C ARG A 407 12.51 -2.46 11.48
N ARG A 408 13.17 -1.45 10.89
CA ARG A 408 14.35 -0.81 11.47
C ARG A 408 14.04 -0.17 12.82
N LEU A 409 12.91 0.53 12.94
CA LEU A 409 12.48 1.15 14.20
C LEU A 409 12.22 0.10 15.29
N ASN A 410 11.58 -1.03 14.94
CA ASN A 410 11.36 -2.14 15.86
C ASN A 410 12.68 -2.78 16.29
N GLU A 411 13.63 -2.98 15.38
CA GLU A 411 14.97 -3.49 15.71
C GLU A 411 15.71 -2.54 16.66
N THR A 412 15.75 -1.24 16.37
CA THR A 412 16.35 -0.23 17.27
C THR A 412 15.64 -0.16 18.63
N LEU A 413 14.31 -0.31 18.66
CA LEU A 413 13.57 -0.34 19.91
C LEU A 413 13.91 -1.59 20.73
N ALA A 414 14.00 -2.76 20.08
CA ALA A 414 14.38 -4.00 20.73
C ALA A 414 15.79 -3.91 21.34
N GLU A 415 16.75 -3.32 20.61
CA GLU A 415 18.11 -3.05 21.12
C GLU A 415 18.09 -2.14 22.36
N LYS A 416 17.37 -1.01 22.30
CA LYS A 416 17.25 -0.09 23.45
C LYS A 416 16.56 -0.71 24.65
N VAL A 417 15.57 -1.57 24.43
CA VAL A 417 14.90 -2.30 25.50
C VAL A 417 15.88 -3.28 26.15
N ALA A 418 16.65 -4.03 25.35
CA ALA A 418 17.66 -4.96 25.87
C ALA A 418 18.77 -4.25 26.66
N GLU A 419 19.25 -3.10 26.20
CA GLU A 419 20.22 -2.26 26.92
C GLU A 419 19.67 -1.79 28.26
N ARG A 420 18.45 -1.26 28.29
CA ARG A 420 17.80 -0.81 29.53
C ARG A 420 17.52 -1.94 30.51
N GLU A 421 17.15 -3.13 30.01
CA GLU A 421 17.02 -4.31 30.85
C GLU A 421 18.36 -4.73 31.48
N ALA A 422 19.45 -4.66 30.73
CA ALA A 422 20.79 -4.96 31.25
C ALA A 422 21.21 -3.96 32.33
N ASP A 423 21.02 -2.66 32.09
CA ASP A 423 21.31 -1.59 33.07
C ASP A 423 20.49 -1.79 34.36
N LEU A 424 19.20 -2.09 34.24
CA LEU A 424 18.32 -2.34 35.38
C LEU A 424 18.74 -3.57 36.17
N ARG A 425 19.13 -4.65 35.49
CA ARG A 425 19.65 -5.86 36.15
C ARG A 425 20.93 -5.55 36.92
N ALA A 426 21.88 -4.84 36.31
CA ALA A 426 23.11 -4.44 36.97
C ALA A 426 22.85 -3.53 38.18
N ALA A 427 21.96 -2.54 38.05
CA ALA A 427 21.58 -1.67 39.15
C ALA A 427 20.90 -2.43 40.30
N PHE A 428 20.04 -3.40 39.98
CA PHE A 428 19.37 -4.25 40.97
C PHE A 428 20.38 -5.14 41.71
N GLU A 429 21.34 -5.73 41.00
CA GLU A 429 22.42 -6.51 41.61
C GLU A 429 23.28 -5.66 42.54
N GLN A 430 23.64 -4.44 42.14
CA GLN A 430 24.37 -3.49 43.00
C GLN A 430 23.57 -3.10 44.24
N LEU A 431 22.27 -2.81 44.08
CA LEU A 431 21.39 -2.47 45.20
C LEU A 431 21.32 -3.65 46.18
N ARG A 432 21.11 -4.86 45.68
CA ARG A 432 21.02 -6.09 46.49
C ARG A 432 22.32 -6.34 47.25
N ALA A 433 23.47 -6.16 46.61
CA ALA A 433 24.78 -6.26 47.28
C ALA A 433 24.95 -5.20 48.37
N SER A 434 24.55 -3.94 48.11
CA SER A 434 24.61 -2.87 49.12
C SER A 434 23.65 -3.13 50.30
N GLU A 435 22.46 -3.67 50.05
CA GLU A 435 21.49 -4.03 51.09
C GLU A 435 22.02 -5.17 51.97
N GLN A 436 22.63 -6.20 51.37
CA GLN A 436 23.28 -7.28 52.10
C GLN A 436 24.41 -6.76 53.00
N GLN A 437 25.27 -5.89 52.48
CA GLN A 437 26.36 -5.30 53.27
C GLN A 437 25.83 -4.46 54.44
N ARG A 438 24.79 -3.64 54.21
CA ARG A 438 24.14 -2.87 55.28
C ARG A 438 23.51 -3.77 56.33
N ALA A 439 22.89 -4.88 55.94
CA ALA A 439 22.34 -5.85 56.87
C ALA A 439 23.44 -6.44 57.78
N ILE A 440 24.58 -6.85 57.20
CA ILE A 440 25.74 -7.36 57.95
C ILE A 440 26.28 -6.31 58.93
N GLU A 441 26.44 -5.06 58.49
CA GLU A 441 26.95 -3.97 59.35
C GLU A 441 25.98 -3.61 60.49
N ASN A 442 24.68 -3.65 60.23
CA ASN A 442 23.66 -3.42 61.25
C ASN A 442 23.69 -4.52 62.31
N GLU A 443 23.82 -5.78 61.90
CA GLU A 443 23.94 -6.89 62.84
C GLU A 443 25.24 -6.79 63.66
N ARG A 444 26.37 -6.46 63.01
CA ARG A 444 27.63 -6.22 63.71
C ARG A 444 27.53 -5.09 64.74
N ARG A 445 26.84 -3.99 64.41
CA ARG A 445 26.61 -2.88 65.35
C ARG A 445 25.70 -3.27 66.50
N ARG A 446 24.66 -4.07 66.23
CA ARG A 446 23.78 -4.61 67.25
C ARG A 446 24.57 -5.49 68.24
N LEU A 447 25.38 -6.42 67.72
CA LEU A 447 26.25 -7.28 68.52
C LEU A 447 27.23 -6.47 69.38
N MET A 448 27.92 -5.48 68.79
CA MET A 448 28.83 -4.62 69.54
C MET A 448 28.14 -3.85 70.67
N ARG A 449 26.88 -3.43 70.48
CA ARG A 449 26.09 -2.76 71.50
C ARG A 449 25.69 -3.71 72.62
N ASP A 450 25.17 -4.89 72.28
CA ASP A 450 24.81 -5.93 73.25
C ASP A 450 26.05 -6.34 74.08
N MET A 451 27.23 -6.44 73.45
CA MET A 451 28.51 -6.70 74.13
C MET A 451 28.93 -5.55 75.05
N HIS A 452 28.84 -4.30 74.59
CA HIS A 452 29.25 -3.13 75.38
C HIS A 452 28.35 -2.93 76.62
N ASP A 453 27.04 -3.14 76.47
CA ASP A 453 26.08 -2.90 77.56
C ASP A 453 26.10 -4.05 78.60
N GLY A 454 26.26 -5.30 78.17
CA GLY A 454 26.42 -6.46 79.06
C GLY A 454 27.76 -6.47 79.79
N LEU A 455 28.87 -6.48 79.05
CA LEU A 455 30.21 -6.61 79.62
C LEU A 455 30.73 -5.32 80.24
N GLY A 456 30.44 -4.18 79.61
CA GLY A 456 30.90 -2.87 80.08
C GLY A 456 30.28 -2.51 81.42
N SER A 457 29.01 -2.82 81.64
CA SER A 457 28.35 -2.58 82.92
C SER A 457 28.91 -3.48 84.03
N GLN A 458 29.13 -4.77 83.78
CA GLN A 458 29.68 -5.70 84.78
C GLN A 458 31.14 -5.40 85.15
N LEU A 459 31.98 -5.07 84.17
CA LEU A 459 33.38 -4.71 84.44
C LEU A 459 33.50 -3.38 85.18
N VAL A 460 32.65 -2.40 84.86
CA VAL A 460 32.58 -1.12 85.59
C VAL A 460 32.06 -1.33 87.01
N GLN A 461 31.06 -2.20 87.21
CA GLN A 461 30.55 -2.54 88.54
C GLN A 461 31.62 -3.22 89.40
N THR A 462 32.38 -4.14 88.79
CA THR A 462 33.52 -4.82 89.43
C THR A 462 34.63 -3.83 89.78
N LEU A 463 35.00 -2.95 88.85
CA LEU A 463 36.03 -1.92 89.06
C LEU A 463 35.64 -0.91 90.15
N ASN A 464 34.36 -0.50 90.18
CA ASN A 464 33.85 0.42 91.19
C ASN A 464 33.82 -0.24 92.58
N MET A 465 33.49 -1.53 92.69
CA MET A 465 33.59 -2.27 93.96
C MET A 465 35.01 -2.33 94.49
N VAL A 466 36.00 -2.62 93.64
CA VAL A 466 37.43 -2.62 94.01
C VAL A 466 37.90 -1.24 94.49
N ARG A 467 37.50 -0.17 93.79
CA ARG A 467 37.87 1.21 94.15
C ARG A 467 37.22 1.72 95.44
N SER A 468 36.05 1.19 95.79
CA SER A 468 35.28 1.66 96.95
C SER A 468 35.84 1.27 98.33
N GLN A 469 36.94 0.49 98.40
CA GLN A 469 37.60 0.04 99.64
C GLN A 469 36.63 -0.36 100.77
N ARG A 470 35.54 -1.07 100.42
CA ARG A 470 34.67 -1.64 101.46
C ARG A 470 35.46 -2.68 102.26
N GLU A 471 35.59 -2.44 103.56
CA GLU A 471 36.19 -3.39 104.50
C GLU A 471 35.44 -4.73 104.42
N GLY A 472 36.15 -5.79 104.03
CA GLY A 472 35.61 -7.15 103.90
C GLY A 472 35.50 -7.73 102.48
N LEU A 473 36.01 -7.05 101.43
CA LEU A 473 36.06 -7.61 100.08
C LEU A 473 37.15 -8.69 99.96
N ASP A 474 36.75 -9.97 99.91
CA ASP A 474 37.65 -11.09 99.65
C ASP A 474 38.17 -11.06 98.19
N ARG A 475 39.46 -11.36 98.02
CA ARG A 475 40.13 -11.43 96.71
C ARG A 475 39.43 -12.42 95.78
N ASN A 476 38.81 -13.47 96.35
CA ASN A 476 38.05 -14.46 95.59
C ASN A 476 36.75 -13.91 94.99
N SER A 477 36.08 -12.95 95.64
CA SER A 477 34.86 -12.34 95.10
C SER A 477 35.13 -11.49 93.85
N ILE A 478 36.26 -10.78 93.84
CA ILE A 478 36.71 -10.00 92.66
C ILE A 478 37.12 -10.95 91.52
N ALA A 479 37.85 -12.02 91.84
CA ALA A 479 38.22 -13.04 90.86
C ALA A 479 36.97 -13.71 90.25
N SER A 480 35.94 -13.99 91.06
CA SER A 480 34.67 -14.56 90.62
C SER A 480 33.90 -13.63 89.67
N MET A 481 33.82 -12.32 89.97
CA MET A 481 33.14 -11.37 89.08
C MET A 481 33.87 -11.16 87.74
N ILE A 482 35.21 -11.13 87.76
CA ILE A 482 36.01 -11.09 86.53
C ILE A 482 35.84 -12.39 85.75
N HIS A 483 35.81 -13.55 86.43
CA HIS A 483 35.50 -14.83 85.80
C HIS A 483 34.11 -14.83 85.17
N HIS A 484 33.11 -14.27 85.85
CA HIS A 484 31.74 -14.18 85.32
C HIS A 484 31.67 -13.31 84.07
N ALA A 485 32.33 -12.15 84.09
CA ALA A 485 32.45 -11.30 82.90
C ALA A 485 33.22 -11.98 81.76
N LEU A 486 34.24 -12.79 82.05
CA LEU A 486 34.97 -13.57 81.04
C LEU A 486 34.12 -14.71 80.47
N GLU A 487 33.30 -15.35 81.31
CA GLU A 487 32.37 -16.41 80.93
C GLU A 487 31.24 -15.84 80.06
N GLU A 488 30.71 -14.67 80.41
CA GLU A 488 29.70 -13.98 79.61
C GLU A 488 30.27 -13.54 78.24
N LEU A 489 31.53 -13.08 78.21
CA LEU A 489 32.24 -12.74 76.97
C LEU A 489 32.47 -13.99 76.10
N ARG A 490 32.83 -15.12 76.72
CA ARG A 490 32.90 -16.43 76.05
C ARG A 490 31.55 -16.87 75.52
N MET A 491 30.47 -16.76 76.29
CA MET A 491 29.11 -17.10 75.82
C MET A 491 28.64 -16.19 74.68
N THR A 492 29.02 -14.90 74.69
CA THR A 492 28.67 -13.99 73.60
C THR A 492 29.45 -14.33 72.32
N LEU A 493 30.74 -14.64 72.45
CA LEU A 493 31.59 -15.13 71.34
C LEU A 493 31.10 -16.48 70.80
N ASP A 494 30.71 -17.41 71.68
CA ASP A 494 30.18 -18.72 71.30
C ASP A 494 28.83 -18.60 70.57
N SER A 495 28.04 -17.55 70.84
CA SER A 495 26.81 -17.26 70.08
C SER A 495 27.03 -16.65 68.69
N LEU A 496 28.29 -16.34 68.35
CA LEU A 496 28.71 -15.92 67.01
C LEU A 496 29.20 -17.10 66.16
N GLU A 497 29.43 -18.27 66.76
CA GLU A 497 29.72 -19.48 66.00
C GLU A 497 28.44 -19.97 65.29
N PRO A 498 28.47 -20.17 63.96
CA PRO A 498 27.33 -20.77 63.27
C PRO A 498 27.09 -22.19 63.80
N MET A 499 26.06 -22.38 64.63
CA MET A 499 25.60 -23.71 65.03
C MET A 499 24.81 -24.33 63.88
N GLU A 500 25.51 -24.81 62.87
CA GLU A 500 24.93 -25.58 61.76
C GLU A 500 24.95 -27.08 62.13
N GLY A 501 23.79 -27.65 62.47
CA GLY A 501 23.68 -29.07 62.79
C GLY A 501 22.30 -29.48 63.32
N ASP A 502 22.02 -30.79 63.28
CA ASP A 502 20.79 -31.39 63.81
C ASP A 502 20.76 -31.33 65.36
N LEU A 503 19.57 -31.22 65.94
CA LEU A 503 19.33 -31.02 67.39
C LEU A 503 20.07 -32.03 68.29
N PRO A 504 20.20 -33.33 67.94
CA PRO A 504 21.00 -34.29 68.71
C PRO A 504 22.50 -33.95 68.78
N THR A 505 23.07 -33.38 67.70
CA THR A 505 24.48 -32.98 67.64
C THR A 505 24.75 -31.81 68.59
N ILE A 506 23.79 -30.88 68.66
CA ILE A 506 23.83 -29.71 69.53
C ILE A 506 23.69 -30.12 71.01
N LEU A 507 22.77 -31.05 71.32
CA LEU A 507 22.62 -31.62 72.68
C LEU A 507 23.85 -32.42 73.12
N GLY A 508 24.50 -33.16 72.21
CA GLY A 508 25.76 -33.84 72.49
C GLY A 508 26.89 -32.87 72.86
N THR A 509 26.99 -31.76 72.11
CA THR A 509 27.95 -30.69 72.40
C THR A 509 27.67 -30.02 73.76
N LEU A 510 26.39 -29.84 74.10
CA LEU A 510 25.97 -29.30 75.40
C LEU A 510 26.42 -30.20 76.56
N ARG A 511 26.18 -31.52 76.45
CA ARG A 511 26.58 -32.50 77.47
C ARG A 511 28.08 -32.45 77.75
N GLN A 512 28.91 -32.43 76.70
CA GLN A 512 30.36 -32.39 76.86
C GLN A 512 30.85 -31.14 77.59
N ARG A 513 30.11 -30.03 77.48
CA ARG A 513 30.45 -28.76 78.13
C ARG A 513 29.94 -28.65 79.56
N ILE A 514 28.74 -29.15 79.84
CA ILE A 514 28.09 -29.01 81.16
C ILE A 514 28.53 -30.10 82.13
N ALA A 515 28.79 -31.32 81.66
CA ALA A 515 29.16 -32.44 82.53
C ALA A 515 30.40 -32.15 83.40
N PRO A 516 31.51 -31.58 82.88
CA PRO A 516 32.67 -31.24 83.71
C PRO A 516 32.39 -30.16 84.76
N ALA A 517 31.51 -29.20 84.43
CA ALA A 517 31.15 -28.11 85.34
C ALA A 517 30.27 -28.58 86.49
N LEU A 518 29.33 -29.51 86.23
CA LEU A 518 28.49 -30.13 87.27
C LEU A 518 29.29 -31.08 88.16
N ASP A 519 30.19 -31.88 87.58
CA ASP A 519 31.06 -32.79 88.32
C ASP A 519 31.99 -32.03 89.28
N ALA A 520 32.56 -30.90 88.83
CA ALA A 520 33.33 -30.00 89.68
C ALA A 520 32.50 -29.37 90.83
N ALA A 521 31.19 -29.27 90.66
CA ALA A 521 30.26 -28.80 91.69
C ALA A 521 29.73 -29.95 92.59
N GLY A 522 30.15 -31.20 92.35
CA GLY A 522 29.70 -32.38 93.10
C GLY A 522 28.29 -32.85 92.75
N ILE A 523 27.74 -32.44 91.60
CA ILE A 523 26.39 -32.75 91.14
C ILE A 523 26.46 -33.86 90.10
N GLU A 524 25.84 -35.00 90.38
CA GLU A 524 25.75 -36.10 89.41
C GLU A 524 24.77 -35.74 88.28
N LEU A 525 25.26 -35.81 87.04
CA LEU A 525 24.45 -35.56 85.85
C LEU A 525 23.95 -36.88 85.26
N ASP A 526 22.67 -37.18 85.49
CA ASP A 526 21.96 -38.21 84.72
C ASP A 526 21.44 -37.62 83.41
N TRP A 527 21.99 -38.08 82.28
CA TRP A 527 21.72 -37.52 80.95
C TRP A 527 20.88 -38.48 80.11
N GLN A 528 19.56 -38.36 80.21
CA GLN A 528 18.60 -39.16 79.45
C GLN A 528 18.09 -38.36 78.25
N VAL A 529 18.59 -38.68 77.06
CA VAL A 529 18.14 -38.07 75.79
C VAL A 529 17.63 -39.16 74.87
N GLU A 530 16.36 -39.04 74.47
CA GLU A 530 15.73 -39.89 73.47
C GLU A 530 15.81 -39.23 72.08
N GLU A 531 15.66 -40.02 71.01
CA GLU A 531 15.57 -39.46 69.66
C GLU A 531 14.30 -38.61 69.51
N VAL A 532 14.47 -37.29 69.41
CA VAL A 532 13.37 -36.35 69.20
C VAL A 532 13.17 -36.14 67.69
N PRO A 533 11.95 -36.36 67.13
CA PRO A 533 11.69 -36.11 65.72
C PRO A 533 11.86 -34.62 65.37
N ALA A 534 12.26 -34.35 64.11
CA ALA A 534 12.49 -32.98 63.63
C ALA A 534 11.25 -32.10 63.85
N VAL A 535 11.42 -31.00 64.59
CA VAL A 535 10.32 -30.07 64.92
C VAL A 535 10.10 -29.11 63.74
N PRO A 536 8.93 -29.17 63.05
CA PRO A 536 8.67 -28.30 61.89
C PRO A 536 8.61 -26.84 62.32
N GLY A 537 9.46 -25.99 61.71
CA GLY A 537 9.50 -24.54 62.00
C GLY A 537 10.55 -24.11 63.03
N LEU A 538 11.33 -25.05 63.59
CA LEU A 538 12.49 -24.70 64.40
C LEU A 538 13.70 -24.38 63.50
N ASP A 539 13.84 -23.11 63.12
CA ASP A 539 15.00 -22.63 62.38
C ASP A 539 16.25 -22.54 63.27
N SER A 540 17.44 -22.35 62.67
CA SER A 540 18.72 -22.29 63.40
C SER A 540 18.71 -21.27 64.56
N ARG A 541 17.92 -20.20 64.42
CA ARG A 541 17.75 -19.18 65.46
C ARG A 541 16.92 -19.70 66.63
N GLY A 542 15.83 -20.41 66.36
CA GLY A 542 15.03 -21.10 67.37
C GLY A 542 15.83 -22.13 68.17
N VAL A 543 16.68 -22.91 67.51
CA VAL A 543 17.58 -23.88 68.17
C VAL A 543 18.55 -23.17 69.12
N MET A 544 19.14 -22.05 68.71
CA MET A 544 20.05 -21.27 69.54
C MET A 544 19.36 -20.69 70.79
N HIS A 545 18.11 -20.23 70.68
CA HIS A 545 17.34 -19.75 71.83
C HIS A 545 17.06 -20.88 72.83
N LEU A 546 16.69 -22.06 72.34
CA LEU A 546 16.45 -23.26 73.16
C LEU A 546 17.72 -23.67 73.91
N PHE A 547 18.87 -23.66 73.22
CA PHE A 547 20.17 -23.92 73.82
C PHE A 547 20.51 -22.95 74.96
N ARG A 548 20.24 -21.65 74.76
CA ARG A 548 20.43 -20.63 75.81
C ARG A 548 19.54 -20.86 77.03
N CYS A 549 18.27 -21.24 76.84
CA CYS A 549 17.38 -21.55 77.96
C CYS A 549 17.91 -22.71 78.80
N VAL A 550 18.45 -23.75 78.17
CA VAL A 550 19.00 -24.92 78.88
C VAL A 550 20.31 -24.57 79.58
N GLN A 551 21.21 -23.82 78.95
CA GLN A 551 22.44 -23.34 79.60
C GLN A 551 22.15 -22.49 80.84
N GLU A 552 21.22 -21.55 80.74
CA GLU A 552 20.82 -20.70 81.86
C GLU A 552 20.19 -21.53 83.00
N ALA A 553 19.40 -22.55 82.65
CA ALA A 553 18.85 -23.47 83.64
C ALA A 553 19.96 -24.20 84.42
N PHE A 554 20.97 -24.74 83.74
CA PHE A 554 22.11 -25.41 84.39
C PHE A 554 23.01 -24.43 85.15
N ALA A 555 23.23 -23.23 84.64
CA ALA A 555 23.95 -22.18 85.35
C ALA A 555 23.25 -21.82 86.67
N ASN A 556 21.91 -21.75 86.66
CA ASN A 556 21.12 -21.54 87.86
C ASN A 556 21.18 -22.74 88.81
N VAL A 557 21.15 -23.98 88.31
CA VAL A 557 21.34 -25.18 89.14
C VAL A 557 22.71 -25.14 89.83
N VAL A 558 23.80 -24.89 89.12
CA VAL A 558 25.16 -24.81 89.71
C VAL A 558 25.25 -23.68 90.75
N ARG A 559 24.65 -22.52 90.46
CA ARG A 559 24.67 -21.35 91.34
C ARG A 559 23.86 -21.57 92.63
N HIS A 560 22.79 -22.35 92.58
CA HIS A 560 21.85 -22.51 93.70
C HIS A 560 21.86 -23.90 94.36
N ALA A 561 22.57 -24.90 93.83
CA ALA A 561 22.60 -26.26 94.38
C ALA A 561 23.19 -26.38 95.80
N ASN A 562 23.93 -25.36 96.28
CA ASN A 562 24.44 -25.26 97.66
C ASN A 562 23.72 -24.18 98.49
N ALA A 563 22.53 -23.76 98.09
CA ALA A 563 21.70 -22.84 98.88
C ALA A 563 20.91 -23.62 99.94
N THR A 564 21.46 -23.76 101.14
CA THR A 564 20.71 -24.09 102.37
C THR A 564 20.09 -22.85 103.00
#